data_AF-A0A2V5LX77-F1
#
_entry.id   AF-A0A2V5LX77-F1
#
_cell.length_a   1.000
_cell.length_b   1.000
_cell.length_c   1.000
_cell.angle_alpha   90.00
_cell.angle_beta   90.00
_cell.angle_gamma   90.00
#
_symmetry.space_group_name_H-M   'P 1'
#
loop_
_entity.id
_entity.type
_entity.pdbx_description
1 polymer ?
#
loop_
_entity_poly.entity_id
_entity_poly.type
_entity_poly.pdbx_seq_one_letter_code
_entity_poly.pdbx_strand_id
1 'polypeptide(L)'
;MYTNRSSAEEIWGQQARQALRNVQTAIEAAGGTLADIVALRIYMVNYKPEQADAVVSALREFFPEDGRPASTWIGVSTLAVSNFLIEIEATAVLE
;
A
#
# COMPACT_ATOMS: atom_id res chain seq x y z
N MET A 1 27.43 3.02 2.41
CA MET A 1 27.63 4.42 1.96
C MET A 1 26.53 4.75 0.96
N TYR A 2 25.69 5.73 1.32
CA TYR A 2 24.61 6.39 0.55
C TYR A 2 23.68 5.54 -0.32
N THR A 3 22.67 4.90 0.27
CA THR A 3 21.38 4.83 -0.42
C THR A 3 20.87 6.27 -0.52
N ASN A 4 20.91 6.85 -1.72
CA ASN A 4 20.36 8.18 -1.99
C ASN A 4 18.90 8.22 -1.50
N ARG A 5 18.44 9.34 -0.93
CA ARG A 5 17.05 9.47 -0.47
C ARG A 5 16.06 9.12 -1.58
N SER A 6 16.38 9.50 -2.81
CA SER A 6 15.63 9.16 -4.03
C SER A 6 15.54 7.65 -4.29
N SER A 7 16.58 6.86 -4.01
CA SER A 7 16.53 5.41 -4.23
C SER A 7 15.71 4.69 -3.16
N ALA A 8 15.71 5.21 -1.93
CA ALA A 8 14.87 4.69 -0.86
C ALA A 8 13.38 4.94 -1.15
N GLU A 9 13.03 6.16 -1.55
CA GLU A 9 11.67 6.52 -1.94
C GLU A 9 11.15 5.67 -3.11
N GLU A 10 12.00 5.39 -4.09
CA GLU A 10 11.68 4.51 -5.22
C GLU A 10 11.38 3.07 -4.77
N ILE A 11 12.18 2.50 -3.88
CA ILE A 11 11.95 1.15 -3.32
C ILE A 11 10.62 1.11 -2.55
N TRP A 12 10.33 2.14 -1.74
CA TRP A 12 9.07 2.25 -1.01
C TRP A 12 7.88 2.27 -1.97
N GLY A 13 7.93 3.12 -3.00
CA GLY A 13 6.89 3.18 -4.02
C GLY A 13 6.73 1.87 -4.78
N GLN A 14 7.83 1.16 -5.08
CA GLN A 14 7.77 -0.17 -5.71
C GLN A 14 7.07 -1.21 -4.82
N GLN A 15 7.39 -1.25 -3.52
CA GLN A 15 6.74 -2.16 -2.58
C GLN A 15 5.26 -1.81 -2.34
N ALA A 16 4.91 -0.52 -2.27
CA ALA A 16 3.51 -0.09 -2.17
C ALA A 16 2.68 -0.59 -3.36
N ARG A 17 3.18 -0.39 -4.58
CA ARG A 17 2.53 -0.89 -5.80
C ARG A 17 2.45 -2.41 -5.81
N GLN A 18 3.47 -3.11 -5.34
CA GLN A 18 3.43 -4.57 -5.27
C GLN A 18 2.39 -5.07 -4.27
N ALA A 19 2.29 -4.45 -3.09
CA ALA A 19 1.26 -4.79 -2.11
C ALA A 19 -0.15 -4.54 -2.68
N LEU A 20 -0.36 -3.43 -3.41
CA LEU A 20 -1.63 -3.13 -4.09
C LEU A 20 -1.96 -4.12 -5.21
N ARG A 21 -0.96 -4.55 -6.01
CA ARG A 21 -1.15 -5.64 -7.00
C ARG A 21 -1.58 -6.95 -6.32
N ASN A 22 -1.02 -7.26 -5.16
CA ASN A 22 -1.41 -8.46 -4.42
C ASN A 22 -2.86 -8.35 -3.91
N VAL A 23 -3.28 -7.18 -3.43
CA VAL A 23 -4.69 -6.91 -3.08
C VAL A 23 -5.59 -7.09 -4.30
N GLN A 24 -5.22 -6.52 -5.45
CA GLN A 24 -5.95 -6.69 -6.70
C GLN A 24 -6.09 -8.17 -7.08
N THR A 25 -4.98 -8.93 -7.06
CA THR A 25 -4.99 -10.37 -7.34
C THR A 25 -5.91 -11.13 -6.39
N ALA A 26 -5.91 -10.78 -5.10
CA ALA A 26 -6.73 -11.45 -4.10
C ALA A 26 -8.24 -11.18 -4.31
N ILE A 27 -8.63 -9.93 -4.59
CA ILE A 27 -10.04 -9.59 -4.81
C ILE A 27 -10.57 -10.15 -6.13
N GLU A 28 -9.75 -10.12 -7.19
CA GLU A 28 -10.10 -10.75 -8.48
C GLU A 28 -10.28 -12.27 -8.32
N ALA A 29 -9.43 -12.94 -7.54
CA ALA A 29 -9.58 -14.35 -7.23
C ALA A 29 -10.84 -14.67 -6.40
N ALA A 30 -11.35 -13.70 -5.63
CA ALA A 30 -12.60 -13.80 -4.88
C ALA A 30 -13.83 -13.43 -5.73
N GLY A 31 -13.67 -13.03 -6.99
CA GLY A 31 -14.76 -12.64 -7.90
C GLY A 31 -15.15 -11.17 -7.84
N GLY A 32 -14.38 -10.32 -7.14
CA GLY A 32 -14.60 -8.88 -7.08
C GLY A 32 -13.57 -8.07 -7.88
N THR A 33 -13.57 -6.78 -7.63
CA THR A 33 -12.71 -5.76 -8.23
C THR A 33 -12.16 -4.82 -7.16
N LEU A 34 -11.21 -3.95 -7.52
CA LEU A 34 -10.73 -2.92 -6.59
C LEU A 34 -11.84 -1.96 -6.12
N ALA A 35 -12.94 -1.81 -6.87
CA ALA A 35 -14.07 -0.97 -6.46
C ALA A 35 -14.84 -1.54 -5.25
N ASP A 36 -14.69 -2.83 -4.97
CA ASP A 36 -15.34 -3.52 -3.85
C ASP A 36 -14.58 -3.33 -2.54
N ILE A 37 -13.36 -2.78 -2.59
CA ILE A 37 -12.54 -2.50 -1.41
C ILE A 37 -13.08 -1.27 -0.70
N VAL A 38 -13.47 -1.42 0.56
CA VAL A 38 -14.07 -0.35 1.37
C VAL A 38 -13.10 0.25 2.39
N ALA A 39 -12.07 -0.51 2.78
CA ALA A 39 -11.06 -0.06 3.73
C ALA A 39 -9.69 -0.66 3.45
N LEU A 40 -8.64 0.14 3.69
CA LEU A 40 -7.24 -0.26 3.70
C LEU A 40 -6.62 0.00 5.07
N ARG A 41 -5.78 -0.93 5.53
CA ARG A 41 -4.87 -0.71 6.64
C ARG A 41 -3.45 -0.90 6.15
N ILE A 42 -2.67 0.17 6.27
CA ILE A 42 -1.35 0.28 5.65
C ILE A 42 -0.32 0.35 6.78
N TYR A 43 0.46 -0.71 6.93
CA TYR A 43 1.56 -0.79 7.90
C TYR A 43 2.88 -0.46 7.22
N MET A 44 3.67 0.41 7.84
CA MET A 44 4.89 0.94 7.23
C MET A 44 6.04 0.94 8.23
N VAL A 45 7.15 0.31 7.86
CA VAL A 45 8.31 0.14 8.75
C VAL A 45 9.02 1.47 8.97
N ASN A 46 9.15 1.90 10.23
CA ASN A 46 9.84 3.14 10.63
C ASN A 46 9.35 4.38 9.87
N TYR A 47 8.05 4.43 9.57
CA TYR A 47 7.43 5.49 8.78
C TYR A 47 7.64 6.88 9.37
N LYS A 48 7.91 7.83 8.47
CA LYS A 48 7.89 9.26 8.74
C LYS A 48 7.03 9.99 7.68
N PRO A 49 6.36 11.10 8.03
CA PRO A 49 5.47 11.82 7.12
C PRO A 49 6.11 12.22 5.77
N GLU A 50 7.43 12.42 5.71
CA GLU A 50 8.13 12.77 4.47
C GLU A 50 8.18 11.63 3.44
N GLN A 51 7.79 10.41 3.83
CA GLN A 51 7.71 9.24 2.95
C GLN A 51 6.30 9.03 2.38
N ALA A 52 5.34 9.90 2.73
CA ALA A 52 3.93 9.77 2.32
C ALA A 52 3.76 9.78 0.79
N ASP A 53 4.54 10.59 0.08
CA ASP A 53 4.39 10.83 -1.36
C ASP A 53 4.49 9.54 -2.19
N ALA A 54 5.42 8.64 -1.83
CA ALA A 54 5.58 7.36 -2.49
C ALA A 54 4.33 6.46 -2.37
N VAL A 55 3.70 6.45 -1.20
CA VAL A 55 2.49 5.65 -0.94
C VAL A 55 1.26 6.31 -1.57
N VAL A 56 1.15 7.64 -1.49
CA VAL A 56 0.07 8.40 -2.14
C VAL A 56 0.10 8.22 -3.65
N SER A 57 1.27 8.28 -4.27
CA SER A 57 1.41 8.02 -5.71
C SER A 57 0.92 6.63 -6.08
N ALA A 58 1.34 5.60 -5.32
CA ALA A 58 0.90 4.24 -5.55
C ALA A 58 -0.62 4.09 -5.38
N LEU A 59 -1.22 4.66 -4.33
CA LEU A 59 -2.68 4.58 -4.12
C LEU A 59 -3.47 5.21 -5.27
N ARG A 60 -3.00 6.35 -5.81
CA ARG A 60 -3.65 7.04 -6.95
C ARG A 60 -3.59 6.25 -8.25
N GLU A 61 -2.63 5.35 -8.42
CA GLU A 61 -2.53 4.48 -9.59
C GLU A 61 -3.59 3.36 -9.56
N PHE A 62 -4.06 2.95 -8.37
CA PHE A 62 -4.99 1.82 -8.20
C PHE A 62 -6.42 2.26 -7.84
N PHE A 63 -6.57 3.40 -7.16
CA PHE A 63 -7.86 3.93 -6.73
C PHE A 63 -8.07 5.35 -7.28
N PRO A 64 -9.04 5.55 -8.19
CA PRO A 64 -9.39 6.88 -8.69
C PRO A 64 -9.96 7.76 -7.56
N GLU A 65 -9.98 9.07 -7.78
CA GLU A 65 -10.32 10.05 -6.74
C GLU A 65 -11.71 9.87 -6.11
N ASP A 66 -12.68 9.47 -6.91
CA ASP A 66 -14.06 9.20 -6.55
C ASP A 66 -14.29 7.81 -5.93
N GLY A 67 -13.30 6.92 -5.99
CA GLY A 67 -13.40 5.52 -5.54
C GLY A 67 -12.37 5.13 -4.47
N ARG A 68 -11.81 6.09 -3.72
CA ARG A 68 -10.80 5.76 -2.69
C ARG A 68 -11.44 5.13 -1.45
N PRO A 69 -11.00 3.94 -1.00
CA PRO A 69 -11.42 3.39 0.28
C PRO A 69 -10.94 4.25 1.45
N ALA A 70 -11.60 4.12 2.61
CA ALA A 70 -11.04 4.64 3.84
C ALA A 70 -9.67 4.01 4.10
N SER A 71 -8.69 4.78 4.63
CA SER A 71 -7.37 4.23 4.94
C SER A 71 -6.86 4.65 6.31
N THR A 72 -6.24 3.70 7.01
CA THR A 72 -5.50 3.93 8.26
C THR A 72 -4.03 3.62 8.04
N TRP A 73 -3.15 4.55 8.43
CA TRP A 73 -1.72 4.50 8.17
C TRP A 73 -0.99 4.34 9.51
N ILE A 74 -0.24 3.25 9.66
CA ILE A 74 0.35 2.85 10.95
C ILE A 74 1.85 2.64 10.76
N GLY A 75 2.66 3.44 11.45
CA GLY A 75 4.09 3.20 11.57
C GLY A 75 4.34 2.01 12.49
N VAL A 76 5.11 1.03 12.02
CA VAL A 76 5.48 -0.18 12.78
C VAL A 76 7.00 -0.34 12.85
N SER A 77 7.50 -1.11 13.81
CA SER A 77 8.95 -1.35 13.95
C SER A 77 9.47 -2.40 12.97
N THR A 78 8.65 -3.40 12.62
CA THR A 78 9.01 -4.50 11.70
C THR A 78 7.75 -5.11 11.09
N LEU A 79 7.93 -5.83 9.98
CA LEU A 79 6.96 -6.73 9.37
C LEU A 79 7.45 -8.18 9.45
N ALA A 80 6.72 -9.11 8.83
CA ALA A 80 7.02 -10.54 8.86
C ALA A 80 8.37 -10.93 8.24
N VAL A 81 8.85 -10.16 7.23
CA VAL A 81 10.14 -10.36 6.58
C VAL A 81 10.95 -9.08 6.67
N SER A 82 12.25 -9.19 6.98
CA SER A 82 13.11 -8.04 7.30
C SER A 82 13.31 -7.03 6.17
N ASN A 83 13.07 -7.42 4.92
CA ASN A 83 13.14 -6.54 3.75
C ASN A 83 11.78 -5.96 3.31
N PHE A 84 10.68 -6.30 4.00
CA PHE A 84 9.38 -5.70 3.77
C PHE A 84 9.31 -4.34 4.47
N LEU A 85 8.87 -3.34 3.73
CA LEU A 85 8.73 -1.96 4.16
C LEU A 85 7.28 -1.55 4.29
N ILE A 86 6.40 -2.17 3.50
CA ILE A 86 4.97 -1.87 3.42
C ILE A 86 4.17 -3.16 3.39
N GLU A 87 3.13 -3.22 4.21
CA GLU A 87 2.10 -4.25 4.19
C GLU A 87 0.72 -3.59 4.10
N ILE A 88 -0.15 -4.13 3.26
CA ILE A 88 -1.51 -3.62 3.05
C ILE A 88 -2.49 -4.74 3.31
N GLU A 89 -3.39 -4.50 4.26
CA GLU A 89 -4.59 -5.30 4.46
C GLU A 89 -5.79 -4.56 3.85
N ALA A 90 -6.66 -5.30 3.17
CA ALA A 90 -7.86 -4.76 2.56
C ALA A 90 -9.12 -5.47 3.08
N THR A 91 -10.18 -4.69 3.29
CA THR A 91 -11.53 -5.20 3.52
C THR A 91 -12.39 -4.88 2.31
N ALA A 92 -13.09 -5.89 1.79
CA ALA A 92 -14.00 -5.76 0.66
C ALA A 92 -15.41 -6.20 1.03
N VAL A 93 -16.40 -5.70 0.28
CA VAL A 93 -17.80 -6.16 0.34
C VAL A 93 -18.18 -6.63 -1.07
N LEU A 94 -18.64 -7.87 -1.19
CA LEU A 94 -19.11 -8.46 -2.44
C LEU A 94 -20.63 -8.67 -2.37
N GLU A 95 -21.29 -8.70 -3.54
CA GLU A 95 -22.70 -9.08 -3.68
C GLU A 95 -22.91 -10.61 -3.65
#